data_AF-A0A7K4CPT3-F1
#
_entry.id   AF-A0A7K4CPT3-F1
#
_cell.length_a   1.000
_cell.length_b   1.000
_cell.length_c   1.000
_cell.angle_alpha   90.00
_cell.angle_beta   90.00
_cell.angle_gamma   90.00
#
_symmetry.space_group_name_H-M   'P 1'
#
loop_
_entity.id
_entity.type
_entity.pdbx_description
1 polymer ?
#
loop_
_entity_poly.entity_id
_entity_poly.type
_entity_poly.pdbx_seq_one_letter_code
_entity_poly.pdbx_strand_id
1 'polypeptide(L)'
;MTEATRIPIPAPPAAPVKALRLQSKCDICGQAFTVKVSSDELAAAKRYPFAHLILHGNPIHCLVVYVDKNGAVRGSESSKSIQIDRTSATFQELVRWWSMTTEGDA
;
A
#
# COMPACT_ATOMS: atom_id res chain seq x y z
N MET A 1 -31.25 -20.61 -8.80
CA MET A 1 -30.54 -20.17 -7.58
C MET A 1 -29.07 -20.52 -7.79
N THR A 2 -28.25 -19.55 -8.18
CA THR A 2 -26.82 -19.76 -8.45
C THR A 2 -26.03 -19.47 -7.19
N GLU A 3 -25.40 -20.50 -6.65
CA GLU A 3 -24.58 -20.45 -5.46
C GLU A 3 -23.32 -19.62 -5.75
N ALA A 4 -23.13 -18.50 -5.06
CA ALA A 4 -21.94 -17.68 -5.21
C ALA A 4 -20.75 -18.44 -4.62
N THR A 5 -19.88 -18.95 -5.50
CA THR A 5 -18.61 -19.58 -5.13
C THR A 5 -17.82 -18.62 -4.25
N ARG A 6 -17.70 -18.93 -2.95
CA ARG A 6 -16.84 -18.18 -2.02
C ARG A 6 -15.39 -18.43 -2.41
N ILE A 7 -14.72 -17.39 -2.91
CA ILE A 7 -13.27 -17.43 -3.14
C ILE A 7 -12.58 -17.46 -1.77
N PRO A 8 -11.74 -18.46 -1.46
CA PRO A 8 -11.05 -18.53 -0.18
C PRO A 8 -10.19 -17.28 0.03
N ILE A 9 -10.26 -16.73 1.24
CA ILE A 9 -9.41 -15.60 1.66
C ILE A 9 -8.00 -16.19 1.89
N PRO A 10 -6.95 -15.69 1.20
CA PRO A 10 -5.60 -16.13 1.51
C PRO A 10 -5.28 -15.73 2.96
N ALA A 11 -4.67 -16.65 3.70
CA ALA A 11 -4.26 -16.38 5.07
C ALA A 11 -3.41 -15.10 5.12
N PRO A 12 -3.55 -14.27 6.17
CA PRO A 12 -2.65 -13.14 6.36
C PRO A 12 -1.20 -13.64 6.37
N PRO A 13 -0.25 -12.89 5.80
CA PRO A 13 1.13 -13.33 5.70
C PRO A 13 1.69 -13.66 7.09
N ALA A 14 2.21 -14.88 7.24
CA ALA A 14 2.69 -15.43 8.50
C ALA A 14 4.03 -14.82 8.99
N ALA A 15 4.65 -13.95 8.18
CA ALA A 15 5.94 -13.36 8.46
C ALA A 15 5.81 -11.90 8.93
N PRO A 16 6.67 -11.44 9.87
CA PRO A 16 6.65 -10.06 10.31
C PRO A 16 6.93 -9.11 9.13
N VAL A 17 5.97 -8.23 8.84
CA VAL A 17 6.14 -7.11 7.91
C VAL A 17 7.38 -6.34 8.38
N LYS A 18 8.44 -6.33 7.56
CA LYS A 18 9.65 -5.57 7.87
C LYS A 18 9.34 -4.09 7.71
N ALA A 19 8.71 -3.50 8.73
CA ALA A 19 8.39 -2.08 8.75
C ALA A 19 9.68 -1.27 8.69
N LEU A 20 9.91 -0.63 7.54
CA LEU A 20 11.08 0.21 7.33
C LEU A 20 10.79 1.56 7.96
N ARG A 21 11.45 1.85 9.07
CA ARG A 21 11.27 3.10 9.80
C ARG A 21 11.98 4.25 9.07
N LEU A 22 11.38 4.69 7.97
CA LEU A 22 11.76 5.90 7.27
C LEU A 22 10.60 6.87 7.34
N GLN A 23 10.92 8.10 7.78
CA GLN A 23 9.99 9.21 7.81
C GLN A 23 9.98 9.86 6.44
N SER A 24 8.89 9.72 5.71
CA SER A 24 8.61 10.51 4.52
C SER A 24 7.56 11.57 4.86
N LYS A 25 7.69 12.78 4.32
CA LYS A 25 6.74 13.87 4.55
C LYS A 25 5.93 14.09 3.29
N CYS A 26 4.61 14.20 3.45
CA CYS A 26 3.74 14.60 2.35
C CYS A 26 3.83 16.12 2.14
N ASP A 27 4.13 16.56 0.94
CA ASP A 27 4.27 17.99 0.60
C ASP A 27 2.91 18.69 0.49
N ILE A 28 1.81 17.93 0.46
CA ILE A 28 0.45 18.46 0.33
C ILE A 28 -0.13 18.85 1.69
N CYS A 29 -0.02 17.98 2.71
CA CYS A 29 -0.61 18.22 4.04
C CYS A 29 0.43 18.33 5.17
N GLY A 30 1.71 18.09 4.87
CA GLY A 30 2.81 18.18 5.84
C GLY A 30 2.92 17.02 6.83
N GLN A 31 2.04 16.00 6.75
CA GLN A 31 2.07 14.82 7.63
C GLN A 31 3.30 13.95 7.34
N ALA A 32 3.89 13.40 8.41
CA ALA A 32 4.98 12.44 8.32
C ALA A 32 4.44 11.00 8.37
N PHE A 33 5.00 10.14 7.53
CA PHE A 33 4.60 8.74 7.37
C PHE A 33 5.76 7.81 7.65
N THR A 34 5.47 6.72 8.37
CA THR A 34 6.37 5.57 8.48
C THR A 34 6.05 4.60 7.35
N VAL A 35 7.02 4.34 6.48
CA VAL A 35 6.84 3.47 5.30
C VAL A 35 6.83 1.99 5.74
N LYS A 36 5.66 1.35 5.70
CA LYS A 36 5.53 -0.08 6.02
C LYS A 36 5.50 -0.88 4.71
N VAL A 37 6.58 -1.56 4.38
CA VAL A 37 6.67 -2.47 3.22
C VAL A 37 6.91 -3.88 3.75
N SER A 38 6.17 -4.88 3.25
CA SER A 38 6.40 -6.26 3.64
C SER A 38 7.68 -6.82 3.00
N SER A 39 8.30 -7.81 3.66
CA SER A 39 9.44 -8.54 3.08
C SER A 39 9.08 -9.19 1.75
N ASP A 40 7.82 -9.61 1.62
CA ASP A 40 7.33 -10.37 0.47
C ASP A 40 7.12 -9.45 -0.73
N GLU A 41 6.55 -8.26 -0.53
CA GLU A 41 6.47 -7.23 -1.58
C GLU A 41 7.87 -6.80 -2.05
N LEU A 42 8.80 -6.65 -1.11
CA LEU A 42 10.18 -6.33 -1.44
C LEU A 42 10.80 -7.46 -2.27
N ALA A 43 10.73 -8.71 -1.81
CA ALA A 43 11.28 -9.86 -2.53
C ALA A 43 10.64 -10.08 -3.91
N ALA A 44 9.34 -9.78 -4.05
CA ALA A 44 8.60 -9.91 -5.30
C ALA A 44 8.85 -8.77 -6.31
N ALA A 45 9.50 -7.67 -5.90
CA ALA A 45 9.75 -6.53 -6.76
C ALA A 45 10.68 -6.91 -7.92
N LYS A 46 10.19 -6.73 -9.15
CA LYS A 46 10.95 -7.05 -10.38
C LYS A 46 12.05 -6.03 -10.71
N ARG A 47 11.92 -4.81 -10.21
CA ARG A 47 12.82 -3.68 -10.49
C ARG A 47 12.92 -2.78 -9.27
N TYR A 48 14.06 -2.09 -9.16
CA TYR A 48 14.35 -1.17 -8.08
C TYR A 48 14.86 0.19 -8.60
N PRO A 49 14.59 1.29 -7.87
CA PRO A 49 13.67 1.34 -6.73
C PRO A 49 12.22 1.10 -7.18
N PHE A 50 11.43 0.39 -6.38
CA PHE A 50 10.02 0.16 -6.68
C PHE A 50 9.16 1.23 -6.01
N ALA A 51 8.00 1.53 -6.59
CA ALA A 51 7.08 2.52 -6.07
C ALA A 51 6.10 1.87 -5.07
N HIS A 52 6.06 2.39 -3.85
CA HIS A 52 5.06 2.05 -2.86
C HIS A 52 4.14 3.27 -2.66
N LEU A 53 2.83 3.07 -2.76
CA LEU A 53 1.84 4.14 -2.75
C LEU A 53 1.12 4.18 -1.41
N ILE A 54 1.01 5.38 -0.84
CA ILE A 54 0.28 5.64 0.41
C ILE A 54 -0.84 6.63 0.08
N LEU A 55 -2.09 6.19 0.18
CA LEU A 55 -3.27 7.06 0.01
C LEU A 55 -3.71 7.57 1.39
N HIS A 56 -3.82 8.89 1.55
CA HIS A 56 -4.15 9.50 2.85
C HIS A 56 -4.79 10.89 2.71
N GLY A 57 -5.22 11.45 3.85
CA GLY A 57 -5.71 12.83 3.96
C GLY A 57 -7.15 13.05 3.50
N ASN A 58 -7.62 14.29 3.67
CA ASN A 58 -8.94 14.77 3.24
C ASN A 58 -8.80 16.22 2.71
N PRO A 59 -8.89 16.48 1.39
CA PRO A 59 -9.18 15.53 0.32
C PRO A 59 -8.07 14.49 0.13
N ILE A 60 -8.43 13.30 -0.37
CA ILE A 60 -7.51 12.17 -0.57
C ILE A 60 -6.40 12.58 -1.54
N HIS A 61 -5.16 12.27 -1.17
CA HIS A 61 -3.97 12.45 -2.00
C HIS A 61 -2.99 11.28 -1.79
N CYS A 62 -2.00 11.17 -2.68
CA CYS A 62 -1.06 10.06 -2.70
C CYS A 62 0.35 10.54 -2.37
N LEU A 63 1.02 9.82 -1.47
CA LEU A 63 2.45 9.86 -1.27
C LEU A 63 3.06 8.61 -1.89
N VAL A 64 3.89 8.79 -2.91
CA VAL A 64 4.67 7.72 -3.54
C VAL A 64 6.05 7.72 -2.89
N VAL A 65 6.50 6.57 -2.42
CA VAL A 65 7.86 6.38 -1.91
C VAL A 65 8.60 5.33 -2.72
N TYR A 66 9.84 5.65 -3.10
CA TYR A 66 10.68 4.78 -3.92
C TYR A 66 11.61 3.97 -3.03
N VAL A 67 11.42 2.67 -2.95
CA VAL A 67 12.16 1.78 -2.04
C VAL A 67 13.11 0.90 -2.84
N ASP A 68 14.38 0.85 -2.44
CA ASP A 68 15.39 0.00 -3.07
C ASP A 68 15.39 -1.43 -2.54
N LYS A 69 16.25 -2.28 -3.11
CA LYS A 69 16.40 -3.69 -2.73
C LYS A 69 16.83 -3.94 -1.29
N ASN A 70 17.40 -2.93 -0.62
CA ASN A 70 17.83 -3.03 0.77
C ASN A 70 16.73 -2.52 1.72
N GLY A 71 15.60 -2.04 1.20
CA GLY A 71 14.55 -1.41 1.98
C GLY A 71 14.83 0.07 2.29
N ALA A 72 15.80 0.70 1.64
CA ALA A 72 16.05 2.12 1.82
C ALA A 72 15.15 2.94 0.90
N VAL A 73 14.53 4.00 1.42
CA VAL A 73 13.80 4.99 0.64
C VAL A 73 14.84 5.85 -0.11
N ARG A 74 14.68 5.92 -1.43
CA ARG A 74 15.54 6.68 -2.35
C ARG A 74 14.93 8.01 -2.78
N GLY A 75 13.63 8.17 -2.59
CA GLY A 75 12.92 9.41 -2.88
C GLY A 75 11.44 9.29 -2.54
N SER A 76 10.74 10.43 -2.58
CA SER A 76 9.30 10.50 -2.39
C SER A 76 8.69 11.60 -3.24
N GLU A 77 7.46 11.40 -3.68
CA GLU A 77 6.68 12.35 -4.47
C GLU A 77 5.24 12.39 -3.96
N SER A 78 4.61 13.57 -3.98
CA SER A 78 3.22 13.75 -3.57
C SER A 78 2.35 14.12 -4.77
N SER A 79 1.15 13.52 -4.90
CA SER A 79 0.18 13.84 -5.95
C SER A 79 -1.22 14.12 -5.39
N LYS A 80 -1.82 15.22 -5.81
CA LYS A 80 -3.24 15.57 -5.55
C LYS A 80 -4.20 14.92 -6.56
N SER A 81 -3.70 14.52 -7.73
CA SER A 81 -4.50 13.94 -8.80
C SER A 81 -4.32 12.43 -8.79
N ILE A 82 -5.38 11.71 -8.42
CA ILE A 82 -5.39 10.25 -8.35
C ILE A 82 -6.50 9.75 -9.27
N GLN A 83 -6.13 8.91 -10.23
CA GLN A 83 -7.07 8.14 -11.03
C GLN A 83 -6.89 6.66 -10.70
N ILE A 84 -7.94 6.05 -10.16
CA ILE A 84 -8.02 4.60 -9.98
C ILE A 84 -8.96 4.09 -11.06
N ASP A 85 -8.44 3.28 -11.97
CA ASP A 85 -9.27 2.65 -13.00
C ASP A 85 -10.23 1.63 -12.35
N ARG A 86 -11.52 1.77 -12.65
CA ARG A 86 -12.62 1.03 -12.00
C ARG A 86 -13.19 -0.05 -12.89
N THR A 87 -12.32 -0.82 -13.54
CA THR A 87 -12.75 -2.16 -13.96
C THR A 87 -13.19 -2.93 -12.71
N SER A 88 -14.28 -3.69 -12.81
CA SER A 88 -14.94 -4.32 -11.65
C SER A 88 -13.97 -5.14 -10.77
N ALA A 89 -12.94 -5.73 -11.37
CA ALA A 89 -11.88 -6.45 -10.67
C ALA A 89 -11.01 -5.54 -9.79
N THR A 90 -10.56 -4.39 -10.30
CA THR A 90 -9.60 -3.51 -9.61
C THR A 90 -10.22 -2.84 -8.37
N PHE A 91 -11.48 -2.42 -8.48
CA PHE A 91 -12.19 -1.79 -7.36
C PHE A 91 -12.52 -2.79 -6.25
N GLN A 92 -12.90 -4.02 -6.59
CA GLN A 92 -13.16 -5.07 -5.60
C GLN A 92 -11.91 -5.42 -4.81
N GLU A 93 -10.76 -5.52 -5.47
CA GLU A 93 -9.48 -5.77 -4.78
C GLU A 93 -9.06 -4.60 -3.89
N LEU A 94 -9.28 -3.35 -4.31
CA LEU A 94 -9.03 -2.16 -3.48
C LEU A 94 -9.88 -2.16 -2.19
N VAL A 95 -11.19 -2.38 -2.33
CA VAL A 95 -12.11 -2.43 -1.18
C VAL A 95 -11.78 -3.59 -0.26
N ARG A 96 -11.47 -4.76 -0.82
CA ARG A 96 -11.07 -5.96 -0.07
C ARG A 96 -9.82 -5.69 0.78
N TRP A 97 -8.81 -5.04 0.22
CA TRP A 97 -7.59 -4.69 0.95
C TRP A 97 -7.87 -3.76 2.14
N TRP A 98 -8.75 -2.76 1.97
CA TRP A 98 -9.17 -1.86 3.05
C TRP A 98 -10.01 -2.54 4.13
N SER A 99 -10.84 -3.52 3.78
CA SER A 99 -11.65 -4.26 4.76
C SER A 99 -10.82 -5.23 5.62
N MET A 100 -9.60 -5.58 5.21
CA MET A 100 -8.73 -6.51 5.94
C MET A 100 -7.78 -5.85 6.95
N THR A 101 -7.62 -4.53 6.92
CA THR A 101 -6.62 -3.81 7.74
C THR A 101 -7.17 -3.22 9.05
N THR A 102 -8.47 -3.36 9.32
CA THR A 102 -9.12 -2.79 10.52
C THR A 102 -9.05 -3.64 11.80
N GLU A 103 -8.49 -4.86 11.76
CA GLU A 103 -8.52 -5.79 12.91
C GLU A 103 -7.20 -5.89 13.71
N GLY A 104 -6.23 -4.98 13.50
CA GLY A 104 -4.88 -5.13 14.07
C GLY A 104 -4.32 -4.00 14.95
N ASP A 105 -5.05 -2.90 15.16
CA ASP A 105 -4.57 -1.74 15.96
C ASP A 105 -5.57 -1.40 17.08
N ALA A 106 -5.82 -2.34 18.00
CA ALA A 106 -6.50 -2.11 19.29
C ALA A 106 -5.71 -2.74 20.43
#